data_AF-A0A1X1QIJ7-F1
#
_entry.id   AF-A0A1X1QIJ7-F1
#
_cell.length_a   1.000
_cell.length_b   1.000
_cell.length_c   1.000
_cell.angle_alpha   90.00
_cell.angle_beta   90.00
_cell.angle_gamma   90.00
#
_symmetry.space_group_name_H-M   'P 1'
#
loop_
_entity.id
_entity.type
_entity.pdbx_description
1 polymer ?
#
loop_
_entity_poly.entity_id
_entity_poly.type
_entity_poly.pdbx_seq_one_letter_code
_entity_poly.pdbx_strand_id
1 'polypeptide(L)' 'MIEHHYTAGFSKKLADGNDVSVAFMYAPEKCVTGPSLFSMDPAADRVEICMDQYSIDVGMSF' A
#
# COMPACT_ATOMS: atom_id res chain seq x y z
N MET A 1 -2.50 -4.97 -16.57
CA MET A 1 -1.76 -4.12 -15.61
C MET A 1 -1.05 -5.05 -14.66
N ILE A 2 0.25 -4.87 -14.48
CA ILE A 2 1.03 -5.62 -13.49
C ILE A 2 1.10 -4.72 -12.26
N GLU A 3 0.46 -5.16 -11.17
CA GLU A 3 0.57 -4.51 -9.86
C GLU A 3 1.89 -5.00 -9.25
N HIS A 4 2.81 -4.08 -9.01
CA HIS A 4 4.07 -4.41 -8.37
C HIS A 4 3.89 -4.32 -6.86
N HIS A 5 3.85 -5.44 -6.17
CA HIS A 5 3.87 -5.47 -4.70
C HIS A 5 5.27 -5.85 -4.24
N TYR A 6 5.99 -4.88 -3.69
CA TYR A 6 7.30 -5.11 -3.07
C TYR A 6 7.10 -5.19 -1.56
N THR A 7 7.19 -6.40 -1.01
CA THR A 7 7.19 -6.61 0.43
C THR A 7 8.57 -7.07 0.86
N ALA A 8 9.17 -6.34 1.80
CA ALA A 8 10.45 -6.69 2.41
C ALA A 8 10.29 -6.66 3.93
N GLY A 9 10.76 -7.68 4.63
CA GLY A 9 10.68 -7.71 6.08
C GLY A 9 11.74 -8.61 6.67
N PHE A 10 12.12 -8.31 7.91
CA PHE A 10 12.99 -9.13 8.72
C PHE A 10 12.37 -9.34 10.09
N SER A 11 12.47 -10.56 10.60
CA SER A 11 12.11 -10.90 11.97
C SER A 11 13.31 -11.51 12.66
N LYS A 12 13.54 -11.09 13.90
CA LYS A 12 14.63 -11.61 14.72
C LYS A 12 14.11 -12.00 16.09
N LYS A 13 14.36 -13.25 16.44
CA LYS A 13 14.18 -13.80 17.79
C LYS A 13 15.37 -13.46 18.65
N LEU A 14 15.14 -12.78 19.76
CA LEU A 14 16.12 -12.61 20.83
C LEU A 14 16.09 -13.82 21.76
N ALA A 15 17.22 -14.09 22.42
CA ALA A 15 17.42 -15.29 23.24
C ALA A 15 16.50 -15.36 24.47
N ASP A 16 15.95 -14.23 24.92
CA ASP A 16 15.08 -14.12 26.09
C ASP A 16 13.58 -14.31 25.79
N GLY A 17 13.22 -14.72 24.56
CA GLY A 17 11.82 -14.90 24.15
C GLY A 17 11.19 -13.66 23.51
N ASN A 18 11.93 -12.55 23.44
CA ASN A 18 11.48 -11.36 22.73
C ASN A 18 11.56 -11.54 21.21
N ASP A 19 10.50 -11.13 20.52
CA ASP A 19 10.40 -11.13 19.07
C ASP A 19 10.38 -9.69 18.57
N VAL A 20 11.25 -9.37 17.61
CA VAL A 20 11.22 -8.09 16.90
C VAL A 20 10.95 -8.38 15.42
N SER A 21 9.86 -7.84 14.90
CA SER A 21 9.49 -7.92 13.49
C SER A 21 9.45 -6.53 12.88
N VAL A 22 10.04 -6.39 11.70
CA VAL A 22 9.95 -5.16 10.92
C VAL A 22 9.56 -5.56 9.50
N ALA A 23 8.47 -4.98 9.00
CA ALA A 23 7.99 -5.20 7.65
C ALA A 23 7.77 -3.86 6.94
N PHE A 24 8.12 -3.83 5.67
CA PHE A 24 7.93 -2.72 4.76
C PHE A 24 7.18 -3.25 3.54
N MET A 25 6.05 -2.65 3.23
CA MET A 25 5.35 -2.92 1.97
C MET A 25 5.33 -1.65 1.14
N TYR A 26 5.65 -1.80 -0.14
CA TYR A 26 5.63 -0.73 -1.11
C TYR A 26 4.91 -1.23 -2.37
N ALA A 27 3.83 -0.56 -2.72
CA ALA A 27 3.04 -0.84 -3.91
C ALA A 27 2.94 0.44 -4.76
N PRO A 28 3.85 0.60 -5.75
CA PRO A 28 3.83 1.75 -6.65
C PRO A 28 2.70 1.65 -7.68
N GLU A 29 2.01 2.78 -7.86
CA GLU A 29 1.06 3.10 -8.93
C GLU A 29 -0.17 2.19 -9.08
N LYS A 30 -1.27 2.56 -8.40
CA LYS A 30 -2.62 2.26 -8.86
C LYS A 30 -3.31 3.53 -9.37
N CYS A 31 -3.41 3.67 -10.69
CA CYS A 31 -4.28 4.66 -11.30
C CYS A 31 -5.64 4.03 -11.58
N VAL A 32 -6.65 4.42 -10.81
CA VAL A 32 -8.05 4.03 -11.03
C VAL A 32 -8.77 5.16 -11.76
N THR A 33 -9.28 4.86 -12.94
CA THR A 33 -10.11 5.81 -13.70
C THR A 33 -11.58 5.54 -13.39
N GLY A 34 -12.25 6.51 -12.77
CA GLY A 34 -13.66 6.41 -12.40
C GLY A 34 -14.52 7.48 -13.06
N PRO A 35 -15.83 7.24 -13.25
CA PRO A 35 -16.77 8.28 -13.65
C PRO A 35 -16.88 9.32 -12.54
N SER A 36 -16.78 10.61 -12.88
CA SER A 36 -16.99 11.71 -11.94
C SER A 36 -18.47 11.84 -11.58
N LEU A 37 -18.80 11.84 -10.28
CA LEU A 37 -20.18 12.00 -9.79
C LEU A 37 -20.65 13.47 -9.75
N PHE A 38 -19.76 14.42 -10.05
CA PHE A 38 -20.04 15.86 -9.99
C PHE A 38 -20.43 16.48 -11.34
N SER A 39 -20.46 15.67 -12.40
CA SER A 39 -20.76 16.11 -13.76
C SER A 39 -22.09 15.47 -14.19
N MET A 40 -23.18 16.24 -14.16
CA MET A 40 -24.48 15.84 -14.76
C MET A 40 -24.45 15.91 -16.31
N ASP A 41 -23.28 15.70 -16.91
CA ASP A 41 -23.06 15.65 -18.35
C ASP A 41 -22.46 14.28 -18.70
N PRO A 42 -23.13 13.46 -19.54
CA PRO A 42 -22.66 12.12 -19.92
C PRO A 42 -21.35 12.12 -20.72
N ALA A 43 -20.80 13.29 -21.07
CA ALA A 43 -19.53 13.43 -21.78
C ALA A 43 -18.36 13.96 -20.92
N ALA A 44 -18.59 14.36 -19.65
CA ALA A 44 -17.59 15.07 -18.87
C ALA A 44 -16.83 14.19 -17.86
N ASP A 45 -15.52 14.12 -18.10
CA ASP A 45 -14.43 13.90 -17.15
C ASP A 45 -14.33 12.52 -16.49
N ARG A 46 -13.54 11.68 -17.16
CA ARG A 46 -12.86 10.55 -16.56
C ARG A 46 -11.83 11.10 -15.56
N VAL A 47 -12.11 10.93 -14.27
CA VAL A 47 -11.16 11.33 -13.22
C VAL A 47 -10.21 10.16 -12.99
N GLU A 48 -8.92 10.39 -13.19
CA GLU A 48 -7.87 9.43 -12.91
C GLU A 48 -7.29 9.70 -11.52
N ILE A 49 -7.49 8.75 -10.62
CA ILE A 49 -6.97 8.81 -9.25
C ILE A 49 -5.79 7.85 -9.17
N CYS A 50 -4.58 8.39 -9.06
CA CYS A 50 -3.38 7.60 -8.81
C CYS A 50 -3.11 7.53 -7.30
N MET A 51 -3.02 6.31 -6.77
CA MET A 51 -2.72 6.02 -5.38
C MET A 51 -1.39 5.26 -5.29
N ASP A 52 -0.48 5.83 -4.50
CA ASP A 52 0.73 5.16 -4.05
C ASP A 52 0.52 4.65 -2.63
N GLN A 53 0.82 3.38 -2.38
CA GLN A 53 0.69 2.78 -1.05
C GLN A 53 2.06 2.37 -0.52
N TYR A 54 2.39 2.89 0.66
CA TYR A 54 3.50 2.42 1.47
C TYR A 54 2.97 2.07 2.86
N SER A 55 3.43 0.95 3.41
CA SER A 55 3.17 0.58 4.79
C SER A 55 4.46 0.16 5.48
N ILE A 56 4.56 0.52 6.75
CA ILE A 56 5.69 0.19 7.61
C ILE A 56 5.07 -0.40 8.87
N ASP A 57 5.47 -1.61 9.20
CA ASP A 57 5.03 -2.32 10.39
C ASP A 57 6.24 -2.64 11.26
N VAL A 58 6.13 -2.32 12.55
CA VAL A 58 7.16 -2.59 13.55
C VAL A 58 6.47 -3.26 14.74
N GLY A 59 6.78 -4.53 14.95
CA GLY A 59 6.30 -5.33 16.06
C GLY A 59 7.42 -5.60 17.06
N MET A 60 7.11 -5.42 18.33
CA MET A 60 7.94 -5.87 19.45
C MET A 60 7.05 -6.68 20.39
N SER A 61 7.44 -7.91 20.68
CA SER A 61 6.81 -8.77 21.69
C SER A 61 7.80 -9.08 22.78
N PHE A 62 7.32 -9.08 24.03
CA PHE A 62 8.04 -9.31 25.28
C PHE A 62 7.32 -10.38 26.10
#